data_AF-A0A847JI30-F1
#
_entry.id   AF-A0A847JI30-F1
#
_cell.length_a   1.000
_cell.length_b   1.000
_cell.length_c   1.000
_cell.angle_alpha   90.00
_cell.angle_beta   90.00
_cell.angle_gamma   90.00
#
_symmetry.space_group_name_H-M   'P 1'
#
loop_
_entity.id
_entity.type
_entity.pdbx_description
1 polymer ?
#
loop_
_entity_poly.entity_id
_entity_poly.type
_entity_poly.pdbx_seq_one_letter_code
_entity_poly.pdbx_strand_id
1 'polypeptide(L)'
;KLAIALYLLLGWVAVVAIVPLVSSLPATTMILVGIGGALYSIGVVFYKWERLKFQNAIWHGFVTLAAGCHWAGIAYVMGRAAGA
;
A
#
# COMPACT_ATOMS: atom_id res chain seq x y z
N LYS A 1 -19.53 5.71 1.86
CA LYS A 1 -18.66 5.85 0.66
C LYS A 1 -17.54 6.87 0.89
N LEU A 2 -17.84 8.12 1.29
CA LEU A 2 -16.82 9.14 1.58
C LEU A 2 -15.87 8.78 2.74
N ALA A 3 -16.38 8.14 3.80
CA ALA A 3 -15.55 7.66 4.90
C ALA A 3 -14.50 6.61 4.48
N ILE A 4 -14.83 5.77 3.50
CA ILE A 4 -13.90 4.78 2.93
C ILE A 4 -12.82 5.49 2.12
N ALA A 5 -13.18 6.53 1.35
CA ALA A 5 -12.23 7.37 0.62
C ALA A 5 -11.28 8.15 1.54
N LEU A 6 -11.77 8.63 2.70
CA LEU A 6 -10.94 9.31 3.70
C LEU A 6 -10.00 8.32 4.43
N TYR A 7 -10.49 7.14 4.80
CA TYR A 7 -9.64 6.06 5.35
C TYR A 7 -8.57 5.61 4.36
N LEU A 8 -8.89 5.67 3.08
CA LEU A 8 -7.98 5.35 1.99
C LEU A 8 -6.88 6.37 1.81
N LEU A 9 -7.22 7.66 1.86
CA LEU A 9 -6.24 8.75 1.85
C LEU A 9 -5.30 8.68 3.06
N LEU A 10 -5.77 8.15 4.20
CA LEU A 10 -4.91 7.86 5.34
C LEU A 10 -3.80 6.85 5.00
N GLY A 11 -4.05 5.90 4.08
CA GLY A 11 -3.04 4.97 3.58
C GLY A 11 -1.92 5.63 2.77
N TRP A 12 -2.15 6.84 2.26
CA TRP A 12 -1.13 7.66 1.56
C TRP A 12 -0.20 8.42 2.52
N VAL A 13 -0.42 8.36 3.83
CA VAL A 13 0.50 8.95 4.82
C VAL A 13 1.91 8.35 4.70
N ALA A 14 2.05 7.11 4.24
CA ALA A 14 3.33 6.49 3.93
C ALA A 14 4.14 7.27 2.86
N VAL A 15 3.47 7.92 1.91
CA VAL A 15 4.12 8.79 0.89
C VAL A 15 4.63 10.08 1.52
N VAL A 16 3.89 10.65 2.48
CA VAL A 16 4.32 11.84 3.23
C VAL A 16 5.55 11.54 4.09
N ALA A 17 5.62 10.34 4.66
CA ALA A 17 6.74 9.87 5.46
C ALA A 17 7.87 9.24 4.63
N ILE A 18 7.86 9.34 3.28
CA ILE A 18 8.80 8.58 2.45
C ILE A 18 10.26 8.97 2.69
N VAL A 19 10.54 10.25 2.95
CA VAL A 19 11.91 10.77 3.16
C VAL A 19 12.61 10.10 4.35
N PRO A 20 12.05 10.09 5.58
CA PRO A 20 12.66 9.35 6.69
C PRO A 20 12.65 7.83 6.48
N LEU A 21 11.64 7.29 5.77
CA LEU A 21 11.60 5.86 5.44
C LEU A 21 12.80 5.45 4.58
N VAL A 22 13.13 6.20 3.52
CA VAL A 22 14.22 5.84 2.60
C VAL A 22 15.59 5.91 3.29
N SER A 23 15.77 6.85 4.23
CA SER A 23 17.02 6.99 4.98
C SER A 23 17.23 5.94 6.07
N SER A 24 16.17 5.30 6.55
CA SER A 24 16.22 4.41 7.71
C SER A 24 15.89 2.95 7.39
N LEU A 25 15.38 2.65 6.20
CA LEU A 25 14.91 1.31 5.84
C LEU A 25 15.75 0.65 4.74
N PRO A 26 15.84 -0.70 4.73
CA PRO A 26 16.49 -1.44 3.66
C PRO A 26 15.80 -1.24 2.31
N ALA A 27 16.58 -1.32 1.22
CA ALA A 27 16.11 -1.20 -0.15
C ALA A 27 14.96 -2.18 -0.50
N THR A 28 14.96 -3.39 0.07
CA THR A 28 13.89 -4.38 -0.13
C THR A 28 12.54 -3.90 0.41
N THR A 29 12.53 -3.26 1.57
CA THR A 29 11.31 -2.68 2.16
C THR A 29 10.80 -1.51 1.32
N MET A 30 11.71 -0.67 0.82
CA MET A 30 11.41 0.41 -0.12
C MET A 30 10.72 -0.11 -1.39
N ILE A 31 11.22 -1.20 -1.97
CA ILE A 31 10.61 -1.82 -3.16
C ILE A 31 9.21 -2.36 -2.84
N LEU A 32 9.02 -3.04 -1.70
CA LEU A 32 7.71 -3.56 -1.29
C LEU A 32 6.68 -2.43 -1.07
N VAL A 33 7.09 -1.34 -0.44
CA VAL A 33 6.23 -0.15 -0.24
C VAL A 33 5.92 0.52 -1.58
N GLY A 34 6.89 0.62 -2.49
CA GLY A 34 6.69 1.13 -3.85
C GLY A 34 5.67 0.29 -4.65
N ILE A 35 5.80 -1.03 -4.60
CA ILE A 35 4.85 -1.97 -5.23
C ILE A 35 3.46 -1.83 -4.59
N GLY A 36 3.38 -1.69 -3.26
CA GLY A 36 2.13 -1.44 -2.54
C GLY A 36 1.45 -0.14 -2.99
N GLY A 37 2.20 0.95 -3.16
CA GLY A 37 1.69 2.22 -3.69
C GLY A 37 1.23 2.14 -5.15
N ALA A 38 1.91 1.36 -5.99
CA ALA A 38 1.51 1.13 -7.38
C ALA A 38 0.20 0.32 -7.46
N LEU A 39 0.09 -0.77 -6.71
CA LEU A 39 -1.14 -1.58 -6.61
C LEU A 39 -2.32 -0.74 -6.13
N TYR A 40 -2.07 0.14 -5.17
CA TYR A 40 -3.08 1.07 -4.67
C TYR A 40 -3.56 2.05 -5.76
N SER A 41 -2.62 2.67 -6.48
CA SER A 41 -2.93 3.62 -7.55
C SER A 41 -3.73 2.97 -8.67
N ILE A 42 -3.36 1.74 -9.06
CA ILE A 42 -4.08 0.93 -10.03
C ILE A 42 -5.49 0.59 -9.51
N GLY A 43 -5.63 0.23 -8.23
CA GLY A 43 -6.91 -0.04 -7.60
C GLY A 43 -7.90 1.14 -7.69
N VAL A 44 -7.42 2.37 -7.50
CA VAL A 44 -8.25 3.58 -7.64
C VAL A 44 -8.77 3.79 -9.06
N VAL A 45 -7.97 3.45 -10.08
CA VAL A 45 -8.40 3.50 -11.49
C VAL A 45 -9.56 2.52 -11.73
N PHE A 46 -9.48 1.30 -11.20
CA PHE A 46 -10.58 0.32 -11.27
C PHE A 46 -11.81 0.74 -10.48
N TYR A 47 -11.65 1.45 -9.36
CA TYR A 47 -12.76 2.02 -8.60
C TYR A 47 -13.53 3.10 -9.37
N LYS A 48 -12.84 3.93 -10.15
CA LYS A 48 -13.48 4.94 -11.00
C LYS A 48 -14.17 4.35 -12.23
N TRP A 49 -13.95 3.07 -12.53
CA TRP A 49 -14.50 2.41 -13.70
C TRP A 49 -15.91 1.87 -13.43
N GLU A 50 -16.89 2.77 -13.36
CA GLU A 50 -18.28 2.45 -12.98
C GLU A 50 -19.00 1.47 -13.92
N ARG A 51 -18.47 1.27 -15.13
CA ARG A 51 -19.03 0.35 -16.14
C ARG A 51 -18.69 -1.13 -15.86
N LEU A 52 -17.79 -1.42 -14.92
CA LEU A 52 -17.37 -2.78 -14.59
C LEU A 52 -18.25 -3.39 -13.49
N LYS A 53 -18.88 -4.54 -13.76
CA LYS A 53 -19.58 -5.35 -12.75
C LYS A 53 -18.55 -5.79 -11.69
N PHE A 54 -18.86 -5.59 -10.41
CA PHE A 54 -17.98 -5.89 -9.25
C PHE A 54 -16.77 -4.97 -9.03
N GLN A 55 -16.77 -3.74 -9.56
CA GLN A 55 -15.72 -2.72 -9.31
C GLN A 55 -15.27 -2.62 -7.84
N ASN A 56 -16.20 -2.66 -6.87
CA ASN A 56 -15.88 -2.57 -5.45
C ASN A 56 -15.07 -3.79 -4.94
N ALA A 57 -15.36 -4.99 -5.45
CA ALA A 57 -14.64 -6.21 -5.04
C ALA A 57 -13.22 -6.23 -5.60
N ILE A 58 -13.05 -5.82 -6.86
CA ILE A 58 -11.74 -5.68 -7.51
C ILE A 58 -10.91 -4.65 -6.76
N TRP A 59 -11.51 -3.49 -6.47
CA TRP A 59 -10.88 -2.43 -5.69
C TRP A 59 -10.43 -2.92 -4.30
N HIS A 60 -11.28 -3.66 -3.57
CA HIS A 60 -10.91 -4.27 -2.29
C HIS A 60 -9.77 -5.29 -2.43
N GLY A 61 -9.72 -6.06 -3.52
CA GLY A 61 -8.63 -6.98 -3.80
C GLY A 61 -7.29 -6.26 -3.95
N PHE A 62 -7.24 -5.18 -4.74
CA PHE A 62 -6.04 -4.36 -4.89
C PHE A 62 -5.60 -3.71 -3.58
N VAL A 63 -6.53 -3.22 -2.76
CA VAL A 63 -6.22 -2.64 -1.45
C VAL A 63 -5.67 -3.69 -0.49
N THR A 64 -6.24 -4.91 -0.50
CA THR A 64 -5.74 -6.02 0.33
C THR A 64 -4.33 -6.44 -0.07
N LEU A 65 -4.05 -6.52 -1.38
CA LEU A 65 -2.71 -6.81 -1.90
C LEU A 65 -1.70 -5.72 -1.52
N ALA A 66 -2.09 -4.44 -1.68
CA ALA A 66 -1.26 -3.32 -1.27
C ALA A 66 -0.96 -3.33 0.24
N ALA A 67 -1.95 -3.61 1.08
CA ALA A 67 -1.77 -3.77 2.53
C ALA A 67 -0.84 -4.95 2.86
N GLY A 68 -0.96 -6.07 2.13
CA GLY A 68 -0.06 -7.22 2.25
C GLY A 68 1.40 -6.87 1.95
N CYS A 69 1.66 -6.08 0.89
CA CYS A 69 3.00 -5.59 0.58
C CYS A 69 3.60 -4.72 1.70
N HIS A 70 2.80 -3.82 2.28
CA HIS A 70 3.25 -3.00 3.42
C HIS A 70 3.56 -3.86 4.65
N TRP A 71 2.67 -4.81 4.97
CA TRP A 71 2.87 -5.73 6.08
C TRP A 71 4.15 -6.57 5.91
N ALA A 72 4.37 -7.12 4.71
CA ALA A 72 5.59 -7.86 4.40
C ALA A 72 6.85 -6.98 4.48
N GLY A 73 6.76 -5.69 4.12
CA GLY A 73 7.85 -4.73 4.28
C GLY A 73 8.23 -4.51 5.74
N ILE A 74 7.24 -4.37 6.62
CA ILE A 74 7.44 -4.25 8.08
C ILE A 74 8.00 -5.56 8.65
N ALA A 75 7.42 -6.71 8.27
CA ALA A 75 7.88 -8.02 8.71
C ALA A 75 9.34 -8.29 8.32
N TYR A 76 9.75 -7.87 7.12
CA TYR A 76 11.13 -7.99 6.66
C TYR A 76 12.10 -7.16 7.50
N VAL A 77 11.76 -5.91 7.82
CA VAL A 77 12.57 -5.04 8.69
C VAL A 77 12.71 -5.65 10.08
N MET A 78 11.60 -6.11 10.64
CA MET A 78 11.57 -6.67 11.99
C MET A 78 12.32 -8.01 12.07
N GLY A 79 12.22 -8.85 11.05
CA GLY A 79 13.01 -10.08 10.94
C GLY A 79 14.52 -9.82 10.80
N ARG A 80 14.91 -8.77 10.06
CA ARG A 80 16.32 -8.33 10.03
C ARG A 80 16.82 -7.82 11.37
N ALA A 81 15.99 -7.12 12.13
CA ALA A 81 16.34 -6.59 13.44
C ALA A 81 16.48 -7.69 14.51
N ALA A 82 15.74 -8.79 14.37
CA ALA A 82 15.80 -9.94 15.30
C ALA A 82 16.94 -10.93 14.99
N GLY A 83 17.53 -10.85 13.79
CA GLY A 83 18.64 -11.70 13.35
C GLY A 83 20.02 -11.05 13.40
N ALA A 84 20.12 -9.81 13.89
CA ALA A 84 21.36 -9.07 14.11
C ALA A 84 21.68 -9.02 15.61
#